data_AF-A0A9D9LSV2-F1
#
_entry.id   AF-A0A9D9LSV2-F1
#
_cell.length_a   1.000
_cell.length_b   1.000
_cell.length_c   1.000
_cell.angle_alpha   90.00
_cell.angle_beta   90.00
_cell.angle_gamma   90.00
#
_symmetry.space_group_name_H-M   'P 1'
#
loop_
_entity.id
_entity.type
_entity.pdbx_description
1 polymer ?
#
loop_
_entity_poly.entity_id
_entity_poly.type
_entity_poly.pdbx_seq_one_letter_code
_entity_poly.pdbx_strand_id
1 'polypeptide(L)' 'MSERRAKVEELIKQELSQMILSEVKDPRVGFVTVTGVKMTPDLREARVYVSVMGDEKKVKASLAGIESAMPFFKRELAKR' A
#
# COMPACT_ATOMS: atom_id res chain seq x y z
N MET A 1 -3.63 8.12 23.04
CA MET A 1 -3.97 7.50 21.74
C MET A 1 -3.55 6.04 21.80
N SER A 2 -4.40 5.10 21.35
CA SER A 2 -4.16 3.67 21.55
C SER A 2 -2.89 3.20 20.83
N GLU A 3 -1.82 2.98 21.59
CA GLU A 3 -0.47 2.57 21.15
C GLU A 3 -0.48 1.33 20.23
N ARG A 4 -1.51 0.48 20.39
CA ARG A 4 -1.74 -0.69 19.53
C ARG A 4 -2.05 -0.32 18.08
N ARG A 5 -2.82 0.75 17.81
CA ARG A 5 -3.17 1.14 16.44
C ARG A 5 -1.95 1.64 15.68
N ALA A 6 -1.17 2.53 16.29
CA ALA A 6 0.05 3.04 15.69
C ALA A 6 1.04 1.92 15.36
N LYS A 7 1.19 0.92 16.24
CA LYS A 7 2.01 -0.27 15.96
C LYS A 7 1.51 -1.08 14.76
N VAL A 8 0.21 -1.29 14.64
CA VAL A 8 -0.38 -2.03 13.51
C VAL A 8 -0.25 -1.22 12.21
N GLU A 9 -0.47 0.08 12.26
CA GLU A 9 -0.28 0.99 11.11
C GLU A 9 1.16 0.97 10.60
N GLU A 10 2.14 1.04 11.51
CA GLU A 10 3.57 0.97 11.20
C GLU A 10 3.93 -0.37 10.55
N LEU A 11 3.45 -1.49 11.12
CA LEU A 11 3.67 -2.83 10.58
C LEU A 11 3.10 -2.98 9.18
N ILE A 12 1.83 -2.59 8.97
CA ILE A 12 1.19 -2.64 7.66
C ILE A 12 1.94 -1.76 6.65
N LYS A 13 2.38 -0.57 7.07
CA LYS A 13 3.16 0.33 6.22
C LYS A 13 4.47 -0.31 5.77
N GLN A 14 5.22 -0.91 6.69
CA GLN A 14 6.48 -1.58 6.37
C GLN A 14 6.26 -2.75 5.41
N GLU A 15 5.25 -3.57 5.67
CA GLU A 15 4.97 -4.77 4.89
C GLU A 15 4.47 -4.43 3.48
N LEU A 16 3.57 -3.46 3.36
CA LEU A 16 3.13 -2.97 2.06
C LEU A 16 4.27 -2.31 1.29
N SER A 17 5.15 -1.57 1.96
CA SER A 17 6.32 -0.96 1.31
C SER A 17 7.27 -2.03 0.77
N GLN A 18 7.52 -3.10 1.52
CA GLN A 18 8.32 -4.24 1.05
C GLN A 18 7.68 -4.99 -0.11
N MET A 19 6.37 -5.26 -0.05
CA MET A 19 5.65 -5.92 -1.15
C MET A 19 5.70 -5.07 -2.42
N ILE A 20 5.46 -3.76 -2.31
CA ILE A 20 5.53 -2.86 -3.47
C ILE A 20 6.94 -2.84 -4.06
N LEU A 21 7.99 -2.74 -3.24
CA LEU A 21 9.38 -2.76 -3.70
C LEU A 21 9.79 -4.09 -4.35
N SER A 22 9.26 -5.21 -3.85
CA SER A 22 9.69 -6.56 -4.27
C SER A 22 8.88 -7.09 -5.45
N GLU A 23 7.58 -6.80 -5.49
CA GLU A 23 6.62 -7.42 -6.41
C GLU A 23 6.14 -6.48 -7.51
N VAL A 24 6.11 -5.15 -7.27
CA VAL A 24 5.74 -4.19 -8.31
C VAL A 24 6.97 -3.88 -9.15
N LYS A 25 7.29 -4.83 -10.06
CA LYS A 25 8.31 -4.69 -11.11
C LYS A 25 7.69 -4.36 -12.46
N ASP A 26 6.62 -3.56 -12.49
CA ASP A 26 6.01 -3.17 -13.75
C ASP A 26 6.66 -1.87 -14.24
N PRO A 27 7.35 -1.86 -15.40
CA PRO A 27 8.01 -0.65 -15.94
C PRO A 27 7.04 0.49 -16.29
N ARG A 28 5.73 0.24 -16.30
CA ARG A 28 4.67 1.25 -16.46
C ARG A 28 4.31 1.95 -15.15
N VAL A 29 4.58 1.28 -14.03
CA VAL A 29 4.40 1.77 -12.68
C VAL A 29 5.74 2.40 -12.28
N GLY A 30 5.74 3.70 -11.99
CA GLY A 30 6.97 4.40 -11.58
C GLY A 30 7.46 3.92 -10.21
N PHE A 31 8.38 4.68 -9.61
CA PHE A 31 8.69 4.49 -8.20
C PHE A 31 7.43 4.78 -7.36
N VAL A 32 6.79 3.73 -6.85
CA VAL A 32 5.64 3.85 -5.94
C VAL A 32 6.12 3.64 -4.52
N THR A 33 5.75 4.54 -3.62
CA THR A 33 6.13 4.48 -2.20
C THR A 33 4.93 4.72 -1.32
N VAL A 34 4.78 3.93 -0.26
CA VAL A 34 3.75 4.14 0.75
C VAL A 34 4.17 5.30 1.66
N THR A 35 3.45 6.41 1.60
CA THR A 35 3.73 7.58 2.43
C THR A 35 3.10 7.45 3.83
N GLY A 36 1.98 6.73 3.95
CA GLY A 36 1.36 6.48 5.24
C GLY A 36 0.22 5.47 5.17
N VAL A 37 -0.13 4.93 6.34
CA VAL A 37 -1.29 4.05 6.51
C VAL A 37 -2.09 4.59 7.68
N LYS A 38 -3.40 4.68 7.52
CA LYS A 38 -4.33 5.10 8.56
C LYS A 38 -5.43 4.06 8.70
N MET A 39 -5.53 3.43 9.85
CA MET A 39 -6.59 2.48 10.13
C MET A 39 -7.77 3.15 10.82
N THR A 40 -8.96 2.60 10.57
CA THR A 40 -10.15 2.97 11.34
C THR A 40 -10.04 2.48 12.78
N PRO A 41 -10.80 3.10 13.70
CA PRO A 41 -10.79 2.71 15.09
C PRO A 41 -11.07 1.22 15.33
N ASP A 42 -11.94 0.65 14.50
CA ASP A 42 -12.37 -0.74 14.57
C ASP A 42 -11.44 -1.72 13.84
N LEU A 43 -10.28 -1.24 13.34
CA LEU A 43 -9.26 -2.03 12.63
C LEU A 43 -9.79 -2.80 11.40
N ARG A 44 -11.00 -2.47 10.92
CA ARG A 44 -11.64 -3.13 9.79
C ARG A 44 -11.23 -2.56 8.45
N GLU A 45 -10.87 -1.28 8.41
CA GLU A 45 -10.48 -0.60 7.20
C GLU A 45 -9.11 0.06 7.39
N ALA A 46 -8.25 -0.06 6.37
CA ALA A 46 -6.98 0.62 6.29
C ALA A 46 -6.99 1.51 5.05
N ARG A 47 -6.72 2.80 5.24
CA ARG A 47 -6.47 3.76 4.17
C ARG A 47 -4.97 3.87 3.97
N VAL A 48 -4.51 3.45 2.80
CA VAL A 48 -3.10 3.49 2.43
C VAL A 48 -2.89 4.67 1.50
N TYR A 49 -1.94 5.53 1.86
CA TYR A 49 -1.50 6.65 1.05
C TYR A 49 -0.24 6.23 0.30
N VAL A 50 -0.31 6.29 -1.03
CA VAL A 50 0.82 6.00 -1.91
C VAL A 50 1.18 7.24 -2.71
N SER A 51 2.47 7.45 -2.90
CA SER A 51 3.00 8.44 -3.82
C SER A 51 3.62 7.71 -5.00
N VAL A 52 3.30 8.16 -6.20
CA VAL A 52 3.82 7.61 -7.44
C VAL A 52 4.69 8.67 -8.09
N MET A 53 5.97 8.36 -8.28
CA MET A 53 6.89 9.26 -8.94
C MET A 53 6.82 9.07 -10.46
N GLY A 54 6.22 10.04 -11.16
CA GLY A 54 6.11 10.05 -12.63
C GLY A 54 5.01 10.98 -13.17
N ASP A 55 4.81 10.96 -14.48
CA ASP A 55 3.77 11.73 -15.17
C ASP A 55 2.35 11.27 -14.82
N GLU A 56 1.37 12.15 -15.02
CA GLU A 56 -0.05 11.91 -14.73
C GLU A 56 -0.61 10.62 -15.38
N LYS A 57 -0.10 10.25 -16.57
CA LYS A 57 -0.44 8.98 -17.24
C LYS A 57 0.06 7.76 -16.46
N LYS A 58 1.28 7.82 -15.90
CA LYS A 58 1.84 6.77 -15.05
C LYS A 58 1.10 6.68 -13.72
N VAL A 59 0.69 7.81 -13.15
CA VAL A 59 -0.12 7.83 -11.93
C VAL A 59 -1.43 7.07 -12.14
N LYS A 60 -2.17 7.36 -13.22
CA LYS A 60 -3.42 6.65 -13.54
C LYS A 60 -3.21 5.15 -13.80
N ALA A 61 -2.17 4.78 -14.55
CA ALA A 61 -1.84 3.38 -14.80
C ALA A 61 -1.45 2.64 -13.50
N SER A 62 -0.68 3.29 -12.63
CA SER A 62 -0.27 2.74 -11.34
C SER A 62 -1.45 2.57 -10.38
N LEU A 63 -2.36 3.54 -10.34
CA LEU A 63 -3.61 3.43 -9.59
C LEU A 63 -4.43 2.22 -10.06
N ALA A 64 -4.64 2.07 -11.37
CA ALA A 64 -5.36 0.92 -11.91
C ALA A 64 -4.66 -0.43 -11.61
N GLY A 65 -3.32 -0.45 -11.64
CA GLY A 65 -2.52 -1.62 -11.26
C GLY A 65 -2.66 -1.98 -9.79
N ILE A 66 -2.59 -0.99 -8.89
CA ILE A 66 -2.78 -1.17 -7.44
C ILE A 66 -4.21 -1.62 -7.14
N GLU A 67 -5.21 -1.04 -7.81
CA GLU A 67 -6.62 -1.42 -7.65
C GLU A 67 -6.85 -2.87 -8.06
N SER A 68 -6.25 -3.30 -9.19
CA SER A 68 -6.29 -4.70 -9.64
C SER A 68 -5.53 -5.65 -8.70
N ALA A 69 -4.47 -5.15 -8.06
CA ALA A 69 -3.65 -5.90 -7.11
C ALA A 69 -4.19 -5.86 -5.66
N MET A 70 -5.25 -5.10 -5.36
CA MET A 70 -5.88 -5.08 -4.03
C MET A 70 -6.21 -6.48 -3.46
N PRO A 71 -6.78 -7.43 -4.23
CA PRO A 71 -7.08 -8.77 -3.74
C PRO A 71 -5.80 -9.54 -3.40
N PHE A 72 -4.73 -9.30 -4.18
CA PHE A 72 -3.43 -9.91 -3.96
C PHE A 72 -2.81 -9.39 -2.66
N PHE A 73 -2.74 -8.06 -2.47
CA PHE A 73 -2.25 -7.47 -1.22
C PHE A 73 -3.06 -7.93 0.00
N LYS A 74 -4.38 -8.00 -0.10
CA LYS A 74 -5.23 -8.54 0.99
C LYS A 74 -4.88 -9.98 1.32
N ARG A 75 -4.69 -10.83 0.30
CA ARG A 75 -4.37 -12.25 0.49
C ARG A 75 -2.98 -12.44 1.10
N GLU A 76 -2.02 -11.63 0.68
CA GLU A 76 -0.65 -11.74 1.17
C GLU A 76 -0.49 -11.17 2.59
N LEU A 77 -1.18 -10.06 2.90
CA LEU A 77 -1.34 -9.57 4.27
C LEU A 77 -2.04 -10.58 5.19
N ALA A 78 -3.02 -11.35 4.69
CA ALA A 78 -3.73 -12.34 5.50
C ALA A 78 -2.92 -13.61 5.79
N LYS A 79 -1.84 -13.86 5.03
CA LYS A 79 -0.94 -15.00 5.24
C LYS A 79 0.19 -14.72 6.23
N ARG A 80 0.52 -13.45 6.44
CA ARG A 80 1.55 -12.99 7.38
C ARG A 80 0.91 -12.65 8.72
#